data_AF-R7EWY2-F1
#
_entry.id   AF-R7EWY2-F1
#
_cell.length_a   1.000
_cell.length_b   1.000
_cell.length_c   1.000
_cell.angle_alpha   90.00
_cell.angle_beta   90.00
_cell.angle_gamma   90.00
#
_symmetry.space_group_name_H-M   'P 1'
#
loop_
_entity.id
_entity.type
_entity.pdbx_description
1 polymer ?
#
loop_
_entity_poly.entity_id
_entity_poly.type
_entity_poly.pdbx_seq_one_letter_code
_entity_poly.pdbx_strand_id
1 'polypeptide(L)'
;MVFTTSLTRFFYRPFTQKPIVTQRGFHQLRTYGLSKRLITDYAARLHASGRCTVTCADPGVVNTGMIHMSRWYDPLADRFFRPFIRTPRRGSLPAFRALSAPSGVICCARRQHPLPAIN
;
A
#
# COMPACT_ATOMS: atom_id res chain seq x y z
N MET A 1 -14.08 0.21 8.38
CA MET A 1 -12.85 1.04 8.31
C MET A 1 -12.15 0.78 7.00
N VAL A 2 -11.62 1.84 6.36
CA VAL A 2 -10.86 1.74 5.11
C VAL A 2 -9.42 2.18 5.36
N PHE A 3 -8.44 1.30 5.13
CA PHE A 3 -7.02 1.63 5.22
C PHE A 3 -6.42 1.86 3.84
N THR A 4 -5.38 2.69 3.74
CA THR A 4 -4.58 2.80 2.51
C THR A 4 -3.36 1.88 2.56
N THR A 5 -3.23 1.00 1.58
CA THR A 5 -2.05 0.16 1.37
C THR A 5 -1.41 0.46 0.00
N SER A 6 -0.30 -0.20 -0.32
CA SER A 6 0.44 0.01 -1.56
C SER A 6 0.94 -1.30 -2.17
N LEU A 7 1.21 -1.27 -3.48
CA LEU A 7 1.91 -2.33 -4.22
C LEU A 7 3.25 -2.70 -3.59
N THR A 8 3.92 -1.77 -2.91
CA THR A 8 5.21 -2.02 -2.26
C THR A 8 5.16 -3.13 -1.21
N ARG A 9 3.96 -3.51 -0.72
CA ARG A 9 3.77 -4.66 0.17
C ARG A 9 4.23 -5.98 -0.44
N PHE A 10 4.14 -6.14 -1.77
CA PHE A 10 4.47 -7.40 -2.43
C PHE A 10 5.98 -7.71 -2.36
N PHE A 11 6.83 -6.69 -2.29
CA PHE A 11 8.29 -6.84 -2.20
C PHE A 11 8.79 -7.37 -0.85
N TYR A 12 7.91 -7.48 0.15
CA TYR A 12 8.27 -7.90 1.49
C TYR A 12 7.46 -9.12 1.95
N ARG A 13 7.08 -10.00 1.02
CA ARG A 13 6.56 -11.34 1.34
C ARG A 13 7.72 -12.31 1.62
N PRO A 14 7.58 -13.28 2.54
CA PRO A 14 6.41 -13.58 3.37
C PRO A 14 6.20 -12.59 4.53
N PHE A 15 4.96 -12.51 5.02
CA PHE A 15 4.53 -11.63 6.12
C PHE A 15 5.05 -12.06 7.51
N THR A 16 6.10 -12.86 7.58
CA THR A 16 6.52 -13.61 8.78
C THR A 16 7.44 -12.85 9.73
N GLN A 17 8.13 -11.80 9.28
CA GLN A 17 9.05 -11.04 10.15
C GLN A 17 8.56 -9.62 10.41
N LYS A 18 8.51 -9.20 11.69
CA LYS A 18 8.33 -7.78 12.05
C LYS A 18 9.55 -7.01 11.54
N PRO A 19 9.39 -6.09 10.59
CA PRO A 19 10.51 -5.29 10.12
C PRO A 19 11.01 -4.38 11.23
N ILE A 20 12.26 -4.57 11.66
CA ILE A 20 12.96 -3.65 12.57
C ILE A 20 13.69 -2.63 11.69
N VAL A 21 13.29 -1.36 11.78
CA VAL A 21 13.98 -0.27 11.09
C VAL A 21 14.94 0.37 12.08
N THR A 22 16.24 0.18 11.88
CA THR A 22 17.30 0.85 12.66
C THR A 22 17.78 2.08 11.91
N GLN A 23 18.31 3.08 12.63
CA GLN A 23 18.80 4.32 12.03
C GLN A 23 19.92 4.08 11.00
N ARG A 24 20.78 3.07 11.22
CA ARG A 24 21.85 2.67 10.28
C ARG A 24 21.34 1.92 9.04
N GLY A 25 20.13 1.34 9.10
CA GLY A 25 19.53 0.55 8.00
C GLY A 25 18.42 1.28 7.25
N PHE A 26 18.23 2.58 7.50
CA PHE A 26 17.15 3.37 6.91
C PHE A 26 17.41 3.63 5.42
N HIS A 27 16.49 3.15 4.59
CA HIS A 27 16.38 3.55 3.18
C HIS A 27 14.94 3.98 2.92
N GLN A 28 14.75 5.20 2.41
CA GLN A 28 13.44 5.86 2.32
C GLN A 28 12.34 4.99 1.66
N LEU A 29 12.64 4.40 0.50
CA LEU A 29 11.70 3.50 -0.21
C LEU A 29 11.43 2.20 0.54
N ARG A 30 12.47 1.63 1.17
CA ARG A 30 12.35 0.40 1.98
C ARG A 30 11.48 0.67 3.20
N THR A 31 11.80 1.69 3.98
CA THR A 31 11.04 2.07 5.18
C THR A 31 9.59 2.41 4.83
N TYR A 32 9.36 3.12 3.73
CA TYR A 32 8.02 3.37 3.22
C TYR A 32 7.27 2.07 2.90
N GLY A 33 7.89 1.14 2.16
CA GLY A 33 7.31 -0.17 1.86
C GLY A 33 6.97 -0.99 3.12
N LEU A 34 7.86 -0.98 4.10
CA LEU A 34 7.67 -1.64 5.39
C LEU A 34 6.52 -1.02 6.19
N SER A 35 6.38 0.31 6.21
CA SER A 35 5.25 0.98 6.88
C SER A 35 3.90 0.58 6.27
N LYS A 36 3.80 0.53 4.93
CA LYS A 36 2.58 0.10 4.23
C LYS A 36 2.28 -1.37 4.45
N ARG A 37 3.30 -2.22 4.59
CA ARG A 37 3.14 -3.61 5.02
C ARG A 37 2.55 -3.70 6.43
N LEU A 38 3.12 -2.99 7.41
CA LEU A 38 2.64 -2.98 8.79
C LEU A 38 1.17 -2.54 8.92
N ILE A 39 0.76 -1.52 8.15
CA ILE A 39 -0.65 -1.10 8.10
C ILE A 39 -1.55 -2.23 7.57
N THR A 40 -1.08 -2.98 6.58
CA THR A 40 -1.85 -4.10 6.00
C THR A 40 -1.98 -5.25 7.00
N ASP A 41 -0.92 -5.56 7.75
CA ASP A 41 -0.95 -6.56 8.83
C ASP A 41 -1.89 -6.14 9.95
N TYR A 42 -1.86 -4.86 10.34
CA TYR A 42 -2.79 -4.34 11.33
C TYR A 42 -4.24 -4.44 10.85
N ALA A 43 -4.51 -4.08 9.60
CA ALA A 43 -5.85 -4.20 9.01
C ALA A 43 -6.33 -5.66 9.00
N ALA A 44 -5.46 -6.62 8.68
CA ALA A 44 -5.79 -8.04 8.79
C ALA A 44 -6.14 -8.42 10.23
N ARG A 45 -5.32 -8.03 11.22
CA ARG A 45 -5.56 -8.33 12.65
C ARG A 45 -6.87 -7.74 13.15
N LEU A 46 -7.17 -6.51 12.74
CA LEU A 46 -8.42 -5.86 13.07
C LEU A 46 -9.61 -6.57 12.42
N HIS A 47 -9.49 -7.02 11.18
CA HIS A 47 -10.51 -7.83 10.52
C HIS A 47 -10.77 -9.15 11.26
N ALA A 48 -9.71 -9.88 11.60
CA ALA A 48 -9.78 -11.15 12.31
C ALA A 48 -10.40 -11.01 13.71
N SER A 49 -10.30 -9.83 14.33
CA SER A 49 -10.95 -9.57 15.63
C SER A 49 -12.48 -9.54 15.57
N GLY A 50 -13.08 -9.45 14.37
CA GLY A 50 -14.54 -9.40 14.18
C GLY A 50 -15.23 -8.11 14.65
N ARG A 51 -14.49 -7.15 15.22
CA ARG A 51 -15.06 -5.94 15.85
C ARG A 51 -15.60 -4.92 14.86
N CYS A 52 -15.10 -4.93 13.62
CA CYS A 52 -15.57 -4.02 12.57
C CYS A 52 -15.29 -4.59 11.18
N THR A 53 -16.00 -4.07 10.18
CA THR A 53 -15.67 -4.30 8.78
C THR A 53 -14.36 -3.61 8.45
N VAL A 54 -13.47 -4.29 7.75
CA VAL A 54 -12.16 -3.76 7.38
C VAL A 54 -11.93 -4.00 5.91
N THR A 55 -11.62 -2.94 5.19
CA THR A 55 -11.18 -2.99 3.80
C THR A 55 -9.91 -2.18 3.63
N CYS A 56 -9.17 -2.46 2.57
CA CYS A 56 -7.98 -1.71 2.20
C CYS A 56 -8.13 -1.18 0.77
N ALA A 57 -7.59 0.00 0.50
CA ALA A 57 -7.49 0.60 -0.82
C ALA A 57 -6.02 0.73 -1.23
N ASP A 58 -5.69 0.25 -2.42
CA ASP A 58 -4.39 0.41 -3.05
C ASP A 58 -4.51 1.29 -4.30
N PRO A 59 -4.13 2.58 -4.21
CA PRO A 59 -4.20 3.51 -5.33
C PRO A 59 -3.22 3.14 -6.46
N GLY A 60 -2.18 2.34 -6.18
CA GLY A 60 -1.01 2.17 -7.03
C GLY A 60 -0.14 3.43 -7.05
N VAL A 61 0.63 3.60 -8.13
CA VAL A 61 1.45 4.80 -8.34
C VAL A 61 0.56 5.92 -8.90
N VAL A 62 0.49 7.06 -8.21
CA VAL A 62 -0.39 8.18 -8.56
C VAL A 62 0.41 9.46 -8.64
N ASN A 63 0.17 10.25 -9.69
CA ASN A 63 0.81 11.55 -9.91
C ASN A 63 0.44 12.49 -8.76
N THR A 64 1.34 12.61 -7.80
CA THR A 64 1.20 13.43 -6.60
C THR A 64 2.59 13.99 -6.28
N GLY A 65 2.65 15.06 -5.48
CA GLY A 65 3.93 15.58 -4.97
C GLY A 65 4.76 14.53 -4.20
N MET A 66 4.16 13.42 -3.79
CA MET A 66 4.80 12.29 -3.12
C MET A 66 5.75 11.47 -4.01
N ILE A 67 5.64 11.55 -5.35
CA ILE A 67 6.58 10.88 -6.28
C ILE A 67 7.91 11.61 -6.35
N HIS A 68 7.90 12.93 -6.13
CA HIS A 68 9.12 13.73 -6.11
C HIS A 68 9.84 13.53 -4.77
N MET A 69 10.98 12.86 -4.80
CA MET A 69 11.76 12.55 -3.60
C MET A 69 12.93 13.54 -3.40
N SER A 70 13.06 14.55 -4.27
CA SER A 70 14.17 15.51 -4.31
C SER A 70 15.53 14.80 -4.33
N ARG A 71 15.65 13.73 -5.13
CA ARG A 71 16.87 12.95 -5.29
C ARG A 71 17.47 13.16 -6.68
N TRP A 72 18.78 12.95 -6.79
CA TRP A 72 19.51 13.07 -8.07
C TRP A 72 19.00 12.12 -9.16
N TYR A 73 18.31 11.03 -8.78
CA TYR A 73 17.74 10.05 -9.70
C TYR A 73 16.25 10.27 -10.01
N ASP A 74 15.63 11.36 -9.53
CA ASP A 74 14.21 11.66 -9.79
C ASP A 74 13.84 11.67 -11.29
N PRO A 75 14.69 12.14 -12.24
CA PRO A 75 14.37 12.06 -13.67
C PRO A 75 14.29 10.61 -14.20
N LEU A 76 15.12 9.71 -13.65
CA LEU A 76 15.07 8.28 -13.95
C LEU A 76 13.81 7.66 -13.33
N ALA A 77 13.53 7.98 -12.07
CA ALA A 77 12.30 7.56 -11.39
C ALA A 77 11.06 8.00 -12.18
N ASP A 78 11.00 9.25 -12.63
CA ASP A 78 9.92 9.75 -13.49
C ASP A 78 9.81 8.94 -14.79
N ARG A 79 10.91 8.61 -15.46
CA ARG A 79 10.89 7.79 -16.69
C ARG A 79 10.38 6.37 -16.43
N PHE A 80 10.78 5.73 -15.32
CA PHE A 80 10.37 4.38 -14.94
C PHE A 80 8.92 4.33 -14.40
N PHE A 81 8.48 5.35 -13.66
CA PHE A 81 7.15 5.41 -13.06
C PHE A 81 6.09 5.97 -14.00
N ARG A 82 6.41 6.88 -14.93
CA ARG A 82 5.47 7.47 -15.92
C ARG A 82 4.52 6.49 -16.60
N PRO A 83 4.93 5.31 -17.09
CA PRO A 83 3.99 4.35 -17.68
C PRO A 83 2.98 3.76 -16.67
N PHE A 84 3.27 3.84 -15.37
CA PHE A 84 2.44 3.34 -14.28
C PHE A 84 1.76 4.45 -13.46
N ILE A 85 2.09 5.72 -13.70
CA ILE A 85 1.55 6.89 -13.01
C ILE A 85 0.09 7.11 -13.42
N ARG A 86 -0.81 6.97 -12.44
CA ARG A 86 -2.23 7.27 -12.60
C ARG A 86 -2.51 8.74 -12.28
N THR A 87 -3.55 9.30 -12.89
CA THR A 87 -4.08 10.60 -12.46
C THR A 87 -4.67 10.49 -11.04
N PRO A 88 -4.71 11.57 -10.25
CA PRO A 88 -5.35 11.58 -8.92
C PRO A 88 -6.77 11.00 -8.94
N ARG A 89 -7.56 11.36 -9.95
CA ARG A 89 -8.92 10.80 -10.18
C ARG A 89 -8.92 9.28 -10.35
N ARG A 90 -7.97 8.71 -11.08
CA ARG A 90 -7.85 7.24 -11.23
C ARG A 90 -7.29 6.58 -9.97
N GLY A 91 -6.46 7.30 -9.21
CA GLY A 91 -5.90 6.87 -7.93
C GLY A 91 -6.91 6.83 -6.78
N SER A 92 -7.99 7.62 -6.83
CA SER A 92 -9.03 7.61 -5.80
C SER A 92 -10.06 6.49 -5.96
N LEU A 93 -10.22 5.94 -7.18
CA LEU A 93 -11.20 4.88 -7.46
C LEU A 93 -11.11 3.68 -6.50
N PRO A 94 -9.92 3.16 -6.14
CA PRO A 94 -9.79 2.08 -5.17
C PRO A 94 -10.36 2.41 -3.78
N ALA A 95 -10.31 3.68 -3.34
CA ALA A 95 -10.87 4.09 -2.06
C ALA A 95 -12.40 4.02 -2.07
N PHE A 96 -13.03 4.52 -3.15
CA PHE A 96 -14.48 4.37 -3.33
C PHE A 96 -14.90 2.90 -3.44
N ARG A 97 -14.15 2.09 -4.18
CA ARG A 97 -14.41 0.65 -4.26
C ARG A 97 -14.29 -0.03 -2.90
N ALA A 98 -13.31 0.35 -2.08
CA ALA A 98 -13.12 -0.20 -0.74
C ALA A 98 -14.24 0.17 0.25
N LEU A 99 -14.90 1.33 0.07
CA LEU A 99 -16.06 1.71 0.88
C LEU A 99 -17.26 0.78 0.67
N SER A 100 -17.45 0.29 -0.56
CA SER A 100 -18.58 -0.56 -0.93
C SER A 100 -18.25 -2.04 -1.03
N ALA A 101 -16.99 -2.42 -0.79
CA ALA A 101 -16.54 -3.81 -0.92
C ALA A 101 -16.85 -4.64 0.34
N PRO A 102 -16.95 -5.98 0.19
CA PRO A 102 -17.01 -6.88 1.33
C PRO A 102 -15.80 -6.71 2.26
N SER A 103 -16.00 -6.93 3.56
CA SER A 103 -14.89 -6.92 4.52
C SER A 103 -13.84 -7.97 4.16
N GLY A 104 -12.58 -7.70 4.50
CA GLY A 104 -11.49 -8.66 4.31
C GLY A 104 -10.78 -8.54 2.97
N VAL A 105 -10.99 -7.45 2.21
CA VAL A 105 -10.39 -7.28 0.88
C VAL A 105 -9.54 -6.02 0.74
N ILE A 106 -8.54 -6.12 -0.13
CA ILE A 106 -7.72 -5.04 -0.67
C ILE A 106 -8.23 -4.73 -2.08
N CYS A 107 -8.83 -3.55 -2.25
CA CYS A 107 -9.26 -3.04 -3.54
C CYS A 107 -8.11 -2.32 -4.24
N CYS A 108 -7.75 -2.79 -5.44
CA CYS A 108 -6.87 -2.10 -6.38
C CYS A 108 -7.69 -1.44 -7.50
N ALA A 109 -7.03 -0.74 -8.43
CA ALA A 109 -7.72 -0.06 -9.54
C ALA A 109 -8.64 -0.97 -10.38
N ARG A 110 -8.25 -2.23 -10.63
CA ARG A 110 -9.02 -3.17 -11.46
C ARG A 110 -9.32 -4.51 -10.80
N ARG A 111 -8.64 -4.84 -9.70
CA ARG A 111 -8.72 -6.16 -9.05
C ARG A 111 -8.96 -6.01 -7.56
N GLN A 112 -9.51 -7.04 -6.94
CA GLN A 112 -9.57 -7.18 -5.50
C GLN A 112 -8.71 -8.37 -5.08
N HIS A 113 -8.08 -8.27 -3.92
CA HIS A 113 -7.30 -9.35 -3.32
C HIS A 113 -7.77 -9.55 -1.88
N PRO A 114 -7.76 -10.76 -1.33
CA PRO A 114 -8.02 -10.95 0.10
C PRO A 114 -6.92 -10.25 0.93
N LEU A 115 -7.28 -9.84 2.14
CA LEU A 115 -6.31 -9.46 3.17
C LEU A 115 -5.35 -10.65 3.42
N PRO A 116 -4.10 -10.39 3.81
CA PRO A 116 -3.17 -11.45 4.14
C PRO A 116 -3.70 -12.30 5.29
N ALA A 117 -3.55 -13.62 5.17
CA ALA A 117 -3.81 -14.53 6.28
C ALA A 117 -2.85 -14.22 7.44
N ILE A 118 -3.37 -14.27 8.65
CA ILE A 118 -2.59 -14.09 9.87
C ILE A 118 -2.37 -15.48 10.42
N ASN A 119 -1.11 -15.92 10.38
CA ASN A 119 -0.67 -17.10 11.11
C ASN A 119 -0.34 -16.71 12.56
#